data_AF-A0A956DQV2-F1
#
_entry.id   AF-A0A956DQV2-F1
#
_cell.length_a   1.000
_cell.length_b   1.000
_cell.length_c   1.000
_cell.angle_alpha   90.00
_cell.angle_beta   90.00
_cell.angle_gamma   90.00
#
_symmetry.space_group_name_H-M   'P 1'
#
loop_
_entity.id
_entity.type
_entity.pdbx_description
1 polymer ?
#
loop_
_entity_poly.entity_id
_entity_poly.type
_entity_poly.pdbx_seq_one_letter_code
_entity_poly.pdbx_strand_id
1 'polypeptide(L)'
;MDLDLLFEVANVSTLPAWLLLLVAPRWAGTRRLVHSILMPLLLAAAYALLLFSDMGGGGEASMFSLRGVMAIFDKPQTTIAAWIHYLVFDLFVGAWIVRDAERRGQSRLLVTPCLLGTWFFGPVGLGAYLLVRALRGGGTSLVESPATAGAT
;
A
#
# COMPACT_ATOMS: atom_id res chain seq x y z
N MET A 1 22.96 -6.19 10.94
CA MET A 1 22.30 -4.93 10.55
C MET A 1 21.43 -4.52 11.71
N ASP A 2 21.51 -3.28 12.14
CA ASP A 2 20.65 -2.77 13.21
C ASP A 2 19.19 -2.74 12.72
N LEU A 3 18.33 -3.51 13.38
CA LEU A 3 16.91 -3.64 12.98
C LEU A 3 16.13 -2.38 13.32
N ASP A 4 16.52 -1.65 14.37
CA ASP A 4 15.87 -0.40 14.74
C ASP A 4 16.15 0.68 13.69
N LEU A 5 17.41 0.79 13.25
CA LEU A 5 17.77 1.66 12.13
C LEU A 5 17.02 1.29 10.84
N LEU A 6 16.90 0.00 10.52
CA LEU A 6 16.15 -0.45 9.35
C LEU A 6 14.67 -0.06 9.46
N PHE A 7 14.08 -0.17 10.65
CA PHE A 7 12.70 0.21 10.91
C PHE A 7 12.50 1.71 10.72
N GLU A 8 13.39 2.54 11.27
CA GLU A 8 13.34 4.00 11.09
C GLU A 8 13.46 4.39 9.62
N VAL A 9 14.47 3.85 8.93
CA VAL A 9 14.69 4.10 7.50
C VAL A 9 13.49 3.67 6.66
N ALA A 10 12.91 2.50 6.94
CA ALA A 10 11.72 2.02 6.25
C ALA A 10 10.55 3.00 6.38
N ASN A 11 10.25 3.46 7.60
CA ASN A 11 9.18 4.43 7.84
C ASN A 11 9.45 5.76 7.11
N VAL A 12 10.63 6.35 7.31
CA VAL A 12 11.01 7.65 6.73
C VAL A 12 11.01 7.60 5.20
N SER A 13 11.43 6.47 4.61
CA SER A 13 11.51 6.32 3.15
C SER A 13 10.15 6.44 2.44
N THR A 14 9.04 6.12 3.12
CA THR A 14 7.69 6.20 2.54
C THR A 14 7.08 7.59 2.63
N LEU A 15 7.55 8.43 3.55
CA LEU A 15 6.97 9.77 3.81
C LEU A 15 6.94 10.66 2.56
N PRO A 16 8.01 10.75 1.74
CA PRO A 16 7.98 11.57 0.53
C PRO A 16 6.89 11.12 -0.44
N ALA A 17 6.68 9.81 -0.59
CA ALA A 17 5.68 9.27 -1.49
C ALA A 17 4.26 9.61 -1.01
N TRP A 18 3.99 9.44 0.29
CA TRP A 18 2.72 9.84 0.89
C TRP A 18 2.46 11.34 0.77
N LEU A 19 3.48 12.17 1.02
CA LEU A 19 3.37 13.62 0.87
C LEU A 19 3.06 14.02 -0.57
N LEU A 20 3.68 13.36 -1.55
CA LEU A 20 3.40 13.60 -2.97
C LEU A 20 1.98 13.21 -3.36
N LEU A 21 1.47 12.07 -2.88
CA LEU A 21 0.08 11.67 -3.09
C LEU A 21 -0.90 12.68 -2.45
N LEU A 22 -0.57 13.17 -1.25
CA LEU A 22 -1.42 14.09 -0.48
C LEU A 22 -1.35 15.54 -0.96
N VAL A 23 -0.25 16.03 -1.54
CA VAL A 23 -0.08 17.44 -1.90
C VAL A 23 -0.11 17.65 -3.40
N ALA A 24 0.58 16.78 -4.15
CA ALA A 24 0.84 16.97 -5.57
C ALA A 24 0.55 15.70 -6.41
N PRO A 25 -0.67 15.13 -6.35
CA PRO A 25 -0.98 13.85 -7.01
C PRO A 25 -0.77 13.87 -8.53
N ARG A 26 -0.96 15.03 -9.16
CA ARG A 26 -0.83 15.24 -10.62
C ARG A 26 0.57 15.58 -11.09
N TRP A 27 1.50 15.83 -10.17
CA TRP A 27 2.84 16.28 -10.52
C TRP A 27 3.60 15.18 -11.26
N ALA A 28 4.43 15.57 -12.23
CA ALA A 28 5.20 14.63 -13.04
C ALA A 28 6.14 13.76 -12.18
N GLY A 29 6.67 14.30 -11.08
CA GLY A 29 7.48 13.55 -10.12
C GLY A 29 6.68 12.46 -9.39
N THR A 30 5.45 12.74 -8.98
CA THR A 30 4.54 11.73 -8.37
C THR A 30 4.29 10.58 -9.33
N ARG A 31 4.04 10.89 -10.61
CA ARG A 31 3.84 9.88 -11.66
C ARG A 31 5.08 9.00 -11.88
N ARG A 32 6.28 9.60 -11.85
CA ARG A 32 7.54 8.88 -12.06
C ARG A 32 7.98 8.08 -10.84
N LEU A 33 7.76 8.59 -9.64
CA LEU A 33 8.27 7.98 -8.41
C LEU A 33 7.27 6.98 -7.82
N VAL A 34 6.00 7.37 -7.70
CA VAL A 34 4.98 6.62 -6.96
C VAL A 34 4.16 5.70 -7.87
N HIS A 35 3.95 6.09 -9.13
CA HIS A 35 3.20 5.27 -10.10
C HIS A 35 4.09 4.43 -11.03
N SER A 36 5.38 4.28 -10.72
CA SER A 36 6.29 3.44 -11.51
C SER A 36 6.27 1.97 -11.09
N ILE A 37 6.81 1.11 -11.96
CA ILE A 37 7.03 -0.32 -11.71
C ILE A 37 7.96 -0.59 -10.52
N LEU A 38 8.69 0.43 -10.06
CA LEU A 38 9.62 0.33 -8.94
C LEU A 38 8.90 -0.12 -7.66
N MET A 39 7.71 0.38 -7.37
CA MET A 39 6.97 -0.01 -6.16
C MET A 39 6.57 -1.49 -6.14
N PRO A 40 5.90 -2.02 -7.19
CA PRO A 40 5.63 -3.46 -7.29
C PRO A 40 6.90 -4.33 -7.22
N LEU A 41 7.98 -3.89 -7.87
CA LEU A 41 9.26 -4.62 -7.84
C LEU A 41 9.90 -4.62 -6.46
N LEU A 42 9.85 -3.50 -5.74
CA LEU A 42 10.35 -3.42 -4.36
C LEU A 42 9.51 -4.29 -3.42
N LEU A 43 8.18 -4.31 -3.57
CA LEU A 43 7.31 -5.20 -2.78
C LEU A 43 7.65 -6.67 -3.03
N ALA A 44 7.78 -7.05 -4.31
CA ALA A 44 8.11 -8.41 -4.71
C ALA A 44 9.52 -8.82 -4.24
N ALA A 45 10.51 -7.94 -4.41
CA ALA A 45 11.89 -8.20 -4.02
C ALA A 45 12.05 -8.26 -2.49
N ALA A 46 11.46 -7.32 -1.74
CA ALA A 46 11.49 -7.35 -0.27
C ALA A 46 10.83 -8.63 0.23
N TYR A 47 9.62 -8.94 -0.24
CA TYR A 47 8.90 -10.16 0.15
C TYR A 47 9.71 -11.43 -0.19
N ALA A 48 10.28 -11.52 -1.40
CA ALA A 48 11.09 -12.66 -1.79
C ALA A 48 12.36 -12.80 -0.93
N LEU A 49 13.13 -11.72 -0.73
CA LEU A 49 14.34 -11.73 0.09
C LEU A 49 14.05 -12.20 1.51
N LEU A 50 12.94 -11.73 2.08
CA LEU A 50 12.52 -12.07 3.44
C LEU A 50 12.12 -13.54 3.54
N LEU A 51 11.33 -14.04 2.58
CA LEU A 51 10.94 -15.45 2.48
C LEU A 51 12.14 -16.39 2.36
N PHE A 52 13.17 -15.99 1.60
CA PHE A 52 14.38 -16.80 1.42
C PHE A 52 15.38 -16.66 2.58
N SER A 53 15.38 -15.55 3.31
CA SER A 53 16.28 -15.31 4.45
C SER A 53 15.88 -16.04 5.74
N ASP A 54 14.60 -16.40 5.89
CA ASP A 54 14.05 -17.08 7.08
C ASP A 54 13.55 -18.51 6.77
N MET A 55 14.22 -19.25 5.87
CA MET A 55 13.95 -20.69 5.65
C MET A 55 14.21 -21.60 6.88
N GLY A 56 14.40 -21.02 8.08
CA GLY A 56 14.62 -21.71 9.35
C GLY A 56 13.47 -21.49 10.36
N GLY A 57 12.22 -21.62 9.92
CA GLY A 57 11.07 -21.71 10.82
C GLY A 57 11.22 -22.92 11.74
N GLY A 58 11.38 -22.69 13.04
CA GLY A 58 11.26 -23.76 14.04
C GLY A 58 9.87 -24.39 13.94
N GLY A 59 9.73 -25.66 14.38
CA GLY A 59 8.62 -26.55 14.02
C GLY A 59 7.18 -26.08 14.30
N GLU A 60 6.98 -24.96 14.98
CA GLU A 60 5.65 -24.34 15.19
C GLU A 60 5.28 -23.24 14.17
N ALA A 61 6.24 -22.69 13.42
CA ALA A 61 5.98 -21.65 12.42
C ALA A 61 5.08 -22.17 11.29
N SER A 62 3.92 -21.55 11.08
CA SER A 62 2.96 -21.99 10.06
C SER A 62 2.00 -20.86 9.65
N MET A 63 1.85 -20.64 8.34
CA MET A 63 0.91 -19.66 7.79
C MET A 63 -0.56 -20.13 7.83
N PHE A 64 -0.81 -21.40 8.16
CA PHE A 64 -2.13 -22.01 8.11
C PHE A 64 -2.82 -22.10 9.48
N SER A 65 -2.20 -21.57 10.53
CA SER A 65 -2.78 -21.51 11.87
C SER A 65 -2.42 -20.21 12.58
N LEU A 66 -3.31 -19.70 13.43
CA LEU A 66 -3.05 -18.47 14.19
C LEU A 66 -1.80 -18.61 15.07
N ARG A 67 -1.65 -19.73 15.78
CA ARG A 67 -0.48 -20.01 16.62
C ARG A 67 0.81 -20.01 15.79
N GLY A 68 0.77 -20.63 14.61
CA GLY A 68 1.93 -20.66 13.73
C GLY A 68 2.28 -19.30 13.14
N VAL A 69 1.30 -18.45 12.84
CA VAL A 69 1.54 -17.06 12.42
C VAL A 69 2.17 -16.28 13.58
N MET A 70 1.63 -16.39 14.80
CA MET A 70 2.25 -15.75 15.98
C MET A 70 3.71 -16.19 16.17
N ALA A 71 4.01 -17.48 15.98
CA ALA A 71 5.36 -18.01 16.06
C ALA A 71 6.28 -17.46 14.95
N ILE A 72 5.76 -17.16 13.76
CA ILE A 72 6.52 -16.48 12.70
C ILE A 72 6.93 -15.09 13.18
N PHE A 73 6.02 -14.32 13.77
CA PHE A 73 6.28 -12.95 14.23
C PHE A 73 7.05 -12.85 15.55
N ASP A 74 7.36 -13.96 16.22
CA ASP A 74 8.14 -13.95 17.46
C ASP A 74 9.60 -13.51 17.23
N LYS A 75 10.10 -13.64 16.00
CA LYS A 75 11.43 -13.15 15.62
C LYS A 75 11.38 -11.67 15.20
N PRO A 76 12.32 -10.83 15.67
CA PRO A 76 12.41 -9.43 15.23
C PRO A 76 12.58 -9.28 13.71
N GLN A 77 13.31 -10.18 13.06
CA GLN A 77 13.62 -10.16 11.63
C GLN A 77 12.37 -10.37 10.75
N THR A 78 11.48 -11.28 11.14
CA THR A 78 10.21 -11.53 10.43
C THR A 78 9.18 -10.46 10.73
N THR A 79 9.24 -9.85 11.92
CA THR A 79 8.38 -8.71 12.27
C THR A 79 8.68 -7.49 11.41
N ILE A 80 9.95 -7.09 11.30
CA ILE A 80 10.31 -5.94 10.45
C ILE A 80 10.04 -6.24 8.96
N ALA A 81 10.22 -7.49 8.55
CA ALA A 81 9.90 -7.97 7.22
C ALA A 81 8.43 -7.73 6.86
N ALA A 82 7.53 -8.17 7.75
CA ALA A 82 6.10 -7.96 7.61
C ALA A 82 5.72 -6.47 7.72
N TRP A 83 6.42 -5.70 8.55
CA TRP A 83 6.20 -4.25 8.64
C TRP A 83 6.50 -3.53 7.31
N ILE A 84 7.64 -3.83 6.69
CA ILE A 84 8.01 -3.29 5.38
C ILE A 84 6.99 -3.72 4.32
N HIS A 85 6.50 -4.96 4.39
CA HIS A 85 5.43 -5.43 3.51
C HIS A 85 4.17 -4.55 3.63
N TYR A 86 3.73 -4.22 4.85
CA TYR A 86 2.59 -3.30 5.06
C TYR A 86 2.86 -1.91 4.49
N LEU A 87 4.02 -1.31 4.79
CA LEU A 87 4.38 0.02 4.30
C LEU A 87 4.31 0.13 2.77
N VAL A 88 4.87 -0.87 2.07
CA VAL A 88 4.90 -0.86 0.59
C VAL A 88 3.52 -1.18 0.00
N PHE A 89 2.76 -2.11 0.59
CA PHE A 89 1.42 -2.45 0.13
C PHE A 89 0.45 -1.28 0.33
N ASP A 90 0.48 -0.61 1.48
CA ASP A 90 -0.37 0.53 1.78
C ASP A 90 -0.06 1.71 0.85
N LEU A 91 1.22 1.95 0.54
CA LEU A 91 1.61 2.95 -0.45
C LEU A 91 1.12 2.61 -1.86
N PHE A 92 1.18 1.35 -2.26
CA PHE A 92 0.61 0.88 -3.53
C PHE A 92 -0.90 1.12 -3.59
N VAL A 93 -1.62 0.80 -2.50
CA VAL A 93 -3.07 1.05 -2.38
C VAL A 93 -3.36 2.56 -2.44
N GLY A 94 -2.61 3.39 -1.72
CA GLY A 94 -2.75 4.85 -1.77
C GLY A 94 -2.53 5.41 -3.19
N ALA A 95 -1.51 4.91 -3.88
CA ALA A 95 -1.23 5.26 -5.27
C ALA A 95 -2.37 4.84 -6.21
N TRP A 96 -2.95 3.66 -5.99
CA TRP A 96 -4.13 3.20 -6.72
C TRP A 96 -5.35 4.10 -6.47
N ILE A 97 -5.63 4.46 -5.21
CA ILE A 97 -6.75 5.33 -4.82
C ILE A 97 -6.66 6.68 -5.56
N VAL A 98 -5.47 7.29 -5.62
CA VAL A 98 -5.26 8.55 -6.33
C VAL A 98 -5.58 8.41 -7.82
N ARG A 99 -5.06 7.39 -8.49
CA ARG A 99 -5.33 7.16 -9.93
C ARG A 99 -6.81 6.86 -10.18
N ASP A 100 -7.45 6.07 -9.33
CA ASP A 100 -8.87 5.75 -9.47
C ASP A 100 -9.76 6.98 -9.24
N ALA A 101 -9.43 7.79 -8.24
CA ALA A 101 -10.13 9.04 -7.96
C ALA A 101 -10.03 10.01 -9.14
N GLU A 102 -8.86 10.12 -9.77
CA GLU A 102 -8.67 10.94 -10.96
C GLU A 102 -9.48 10.47 -12.15
N ARG A 103 -9.45 9.16 -12.46
CA ARG A 103 -10.25 8.58 -13.57
C ARG A 103 -11.74 8.81 -13.39
N ARG A 104 -12.22 8.81 -12.14
CA ARG A 104 -13.65 8.93 -11.80
C ARG A 104 -14.09 10.34 -11.42
N GLY A 105 -13.22 11.34 -11.60
CA GLY A 105 -13.52 12.73 -11.27
C GLY A 105 -13.87 12.97 -9.79
N GLN A 106 -13.37 12.14 -8.87
CA GLN A 106 -13.65 12.30 -7.44
C GLN A 106 -12.91 13.51 -6.85
N SER A 107 -13.59 14.24 -5.98
CA SER A 107 -13.02 15.45 -5.37
C SER A 107 -11.89 15.10 -4.42
N ARG A 108 -10.74 15.77 -4.59
CA ARG A 108 -9.54 15.61 -3.76
C ARG A 108 -9.82 15.78 -2.25
N LEU A 109 -10.72 16.69 -1.88
CA LEU A 109 -11.07 16.94 -0.48
C LEU A 109 -11.63 15.69 0.21
N LEU A 110 -12.40 14.86 -0.49
CA LEU A 110 -12.95 13.62 0.05
C LEU A 110 -11.97 12.45 0.00
N VAL A 111 -11.07 12.46 -0.98
CA VAL A 111 -10.05 11.41 -1.13
C VAL A 111 -8.94 11.57 -0.09
N THR A 112 -8.61 12.80 0.31
CA THR A 112 -7.56 13.10 1.30
C THR A 112 -7.75 12.38 2.64
N PRO A 113 -8.90 12.43 3.33
CA PRO A 113 -9.09 11.68 4.58
C PRO A 113 -9.03 10.17 4.36
N CYS A 114 -9.44 9.66 3.19
CA CYS A 114 -9.30 8.24 2.85
C CYS A 114 -7.82 7.85 2.69
N LEU A 115 -7.00 8.69 2.05
CA LEU A 115 -5.56 8.48 1.92
C LEU A 115 -4.83 8.51 3.25
N LEU A 116 -5.20 9.44 4.14
CA LEU A 116 -4.68 9.44 5.52
C LEU A 116 -5.08 8.16 6.25
N GLY A 117 -6.33 7.72 6.08
CA GLY A 117 -6.79 6.42 6.57
C GLY A 117 -5.99 5.26 6.01
N THR A 118 -5.61 5.28 4.73
CA THR A 118 -4.81 4.22 4.10
C THR A 118 -3.36 4.26 4.60
N TRP A 119 -2.82 5.43 4.92
CA TRP A 119 -1.47 5.53 5.46
C TRP A 119 -1.36 4.89 6.85
N PHE A 120 -2.31 5.14 7.75
CA PHE A 120 -2.25 4.57 9.10
C PHE A 120 -2.91 3.19 9.23
N PHE A 121 -3.91 2.92 8.39
CA PHE A 121 -4.79 1.76 8.48
C PHE A 121 -5.19 1.28 7.07
N GLY A 122 -4.20 0.91 6.23
CA GLY A 122 -4.34 0.51 4.82
C GLY A 122 -5.74 0.09 4.36
N PRO A 123 -6.26 -1.07 4.83
CA PRO A 123 -7.58 -1.58 4.44
C PRO A 123 -8.77 -0.68 4.81
N VAL A 124 -8.71 0.01 5.95
CA VAL A 124 -9.77 0.90 6.43
C VAL A 124 -9.88 2.12 5.53
N GLY A 125 -8.75 2.74 5.15
CA GLY A 125 -8.74 3.87 4.23
C GLY A 125 -9.21 3.49 2.82
N LEU A 126 -8.84 2.30 2.34
CA LEU A 126 -9.36 1.77 1.09
C LEU A 126 -10.88 1.57 1.16
N GLY A 127 -11.38 0.95 2.23
CA GLY A 127 -12.82 0.78 2.45
C GLY A 127 -13.57 2.11 2.48
N ALA A 128 -13.03 3.11 3.17
CA ALA A 128 -13.59 4.45 3.20
C ALA A 128 -13.65 5.08 1.80
N TYR A 129 -12.58 4.96 1.01
CA TYR A 129 -12.56 5.45 -0.37
C TYR A 129 -13.61 4.76 -1.24
N LEU A 130 -13.71 3.42 -1.17
CA LEU A 130 -14.68 2.64 -1.94
C LEU A 130 -16.12 3.02 -1.57
N LEU A 131 -16.39 3.27 -0.28
CA LEU A 131 -17.68 3.74 0.20
C LEU A 131 -18.01 5.13 -0.35
N VAL A 132 -17.09 6.10 -0.21
CA VAL A 132 -17.25 7.46 -0.74
C VAL A 132 -17.50 7.43 -2.25
N ARG A 133 -16.75 6.61 -2.98
CA ARG A 133 -16.88 6.42 -4.42
C ARG A 133 -18.25 5.85 -4.79
N ALA A 134 -18.72 4.84 -4.07
CA ALA A 134 -20.03 4.23 -4.32
C ALA A 134 -21.18 5.22 -4.08
N LEU A 135 -21.14 5.97 -2.97
CA LEU A 135 -22.14 6.98 -2.62
C LEU A 135 -22.20 8.14 -3.63
N ARG A 136 -21.08 8.43 -4.30
CA ARG A 136 -20.97 9.50 -5.30
C ARG A 136 -21.22 9.03 -6.74
N GLY A 137 -21.80 7.83 -6.93
CA GLY A 137 -22.12 7.29 -8.24
C GLY A 137 -20.91 6.78 -9.03
N GLY A 138 -19.75 6.64 -8.39
CA GLY A 138 -18.53 6.11 -9.00
C GLY A 138 -18.54 4.59 -9.19
N GLY A 139 -19.57 3.88 -8.71
CA GLY A 139 -19.73 2.43 -8.88
C GLY A 139 -18.82 1.56 -8.00
N THR A 140 -19.00 0.25 -8.11
CA THR A 140 -18.28 -0.78 -7.31
C THR A 140 -17.16 -1.48 -8.07
N SER A 141 -17.10 -1.31 -9.39
CA SER A 141 -16.10 -1.96 -10.25
C SER A 141 -14.67 -1.52 -9.92
N LEU A 142 -13.75 -2.48 -9.88
CA LEU A 142 -12.31 -2.26 -9.76
C LEU A 142 -11.59 -2.23 -11.11
N VAL A 143 -12.33 -2.36 -12.22
CA VAL A 143 -11.77 -2.34 -13.57
C VAL A 143 -11.16 -0.96 -13.85
N GLU A 144 -9.88 -0.95 -14.19
CA GLU A 144 -9.14 0.24 -14.61
C GLU A 144 -9.35 0.53 -16.11
N SER A 145 -10.60 0.70 -16.54
CA SER A 145 -10.86 1.14 -17.92
C SER A 145 -10.56 2.64 -18.05
N PRO A 146 -9.97 3.09 -19.18
CA PRO A 146 -10.07 4.49 -19.56
C PRO A 146 -11.55 4.87 -19.55
N ALA A 147 -11.88 6.05 -19.05
CA ALA A 147 -13.23 6.58 -19.21
C ALA A 147 -13.49 6.80 -20.72
N THR A 148 -13.97 5.77 -21.40
CA THR A 148 -14.54 5.80 -22.74
C THR A 148 -15.81 4.97 -22.67
N ALA A 149 -16.99 5.43 -23.06
CA ALA A 149 -17.51 6.75 -23.37
C ALA A 149 -19.02 6.51 -23.40
N GLY A 150 -19.83 7.44 -22.89
CA GLY A 150 -21.18 7.54 -23.40
C GLY A 150 -21.10 7.98 -24.86
N ALA A 151 -21.15 7.03 -25.78
CA ALA A 151 -21.38 7.17 -27.22
C ALA A 151 -21.52 5.73 -27.73
N THR A 152 -22.69 5.20 -28.05
CA THR A 152 -23.94 5.77 -28.60
C THR A 152 -25.15 5.02 -28.05
#